data_AF-A0A7C9UW93-F1
#
_entry.id   AF-A0A7C9UW93-F1
#
_cell.length_a   1.000
_cell.length_b   1.000
_cell.length_c   1.000
_cell.angle_alpha   90.00
_cell.angle_beta   90.00
_cell.angle_gamma   90.00
#
_symmetry.space_group_name_H-M   'P 1'
#
loop_
_entity.id
_entity.type
_entity.pdbx_description
1 polymer ?
#
loop_
_entity_poly.entity_id
_entity_poly.type
_entity_poly.pdbx_seq_one_letter_code
_entity_poly.pdbx_strand_id
1 'polypeptide(L)' 'MILVDLGATGHYPPLDSRTPSELFDLAVEIAEALEDVSVRVPVGETPEESVVLTSRLMRRCGAKVF' A
#
# COMPACT_ATOMS: atom_id res chain seq x y z
N MET A 1 6.25 12.39 8.44
CA MET A 1 5.94 11.37 7.42
C MET A 1 5.51 10.11 8.15
N ILE A 2 4.27 9.70 7.97
CA ILE A 2 3.68 8.54 8.66
C ILE A 2 3.83 7.33 7.73
N LEU A 3 4.33 6.21 8.24
CA LEU A 3 4.39 4.94 7.52
C LEU A 3 3.21 4.07 7.95
N VAL A 4 2.39 3.66 6.99
CA VAL A 4 1.31 2.69 7.18
C VAL A 4 1.75 1.37 6.56
N ASP A 5 1.84 0.31 7.35
CA ASP A 5 2.16 -1.03 6.86
C ASP A 5 0.88 -1.86 6.75
N LEU A 6 0.43 -2.08 5.51
CA LEU A 6 -0.76 -2.88 5.22
C LEU A 6 -0.45 -4.40 5.17
N GLY A 7 0.82 -4.79 5.21
CA GLY A 7 1.25 -6.19 5.28
C GLY A 7 1.43 -6.71 6.70
N ALA A 8 1.31 -5.84 7.72
CA ALA A 8 1.48 -6.22 9.10
C ALA A 8 0.24 -7.00 9.59
N THR A 9 0.38 -8.32 9.70
CA THR A 9 -0.68 -9.23 10.16
C THR A 9 -1.05 -8.96 11.62
N GLY A 10 -2.35 -9.02 11.94
CA GLY A 10 -2.85 -8.92 13.30
C GLY A 10 -3.07 -7.50 13.84
N HIS A 11 -2.84 -6.46 13.04
CA HIS A 11 -3.15 -5.08 13.43
C HIS A 11 -4.58 -4.66 13.06
N TYR A 12 -5.15 -5.22 11.99
CA TYR A 12 -6.49 -4.87 11.53
C TYR A 12 -7.15 -6.06 10.82
N PRO A 13 -8.09 -6.77 11.49
CA PRO A 13 -8.69 -8.00 10.96
C PRO A 13 -9.31 -7.91 9.56
N PRO A 14 -9.92 -6.78 9.16
CA PRO A 14 -10.43 -6.63 7.79
C PRO A 14 -9.36 -6.59 6.69
N LEU A 15 -8.10 -6.31 7.03
CA LEU A 15 -6.97 -6.36 6.09
C LEU A 15 -6.38 -7.76 6.00
N ASP A 16 -6.44 -8.54 7.08
CA ASP A 16 -5.93 -9.92 7.13
C ASP A 16 -6.70 -10.87 6.18
N SER A 17 -7.95 -10.55 5.83
CA SER A 17 -8.77 -11.31 4.88
C SER A 17 -8.63 -10.88 3.42
N ARG A 18 -7.86 -9.83 3.13
CA ARG A 18 -7.72 -9.26 1.78
C ARG A 18 -6.57 -9.92 1.03
N THR A 19 -6.73 -10.04 -0.29
CA THR A 19 -5.66 -10.50 -1.17
C THR A 19 -4.57 -9.43 -1.33
N PRO A 20 -3.32 -9.80 -1.68
CA PRO A 20 -2.25 -8.84 -1.95
C PRO A 20 -2.63 -7.77 -2.98
N SER A 21 -3.40 -8.14 -4.01
CA SER A 21 -3.92 -7.21 -5.02
C SER A 21 -4.90 -6.20 -4.43
N GLU A 22 -5.86 -6.63 -3.61
CA GLU A 22 -6.80 -5.71 -2.95
C GLU A 22 -6.10 -4.79 -1.94
N LEU A 23 -5.05 -5.27 -1.27
CA LEU A 23 -4.22 -4.45 -0.40
C LEU A 23 -3.44 -3.41 -1.21
N PHE A 24 -2.97 -3.77 -2.41
CA PHE A 24 -2.29 -2.84 -3.31
C PHE A 24 -3.22 -1.73 -3.79
N ASP A 25 -4.43 -2.06 -4.24
CA ASP A 25 -5.42 -1.06 -4.66
C ASP A 25 -5.75 -0.09 -3.52
N LEU A 26 -5.93 -0.61 -2.31
CA LEU A 26 -6.13 0.22 -1.11
C LEU A 26 -4.90 1.10 -0.80
N ALA A 27 -3.69 0.56 -0.96
CA ALA A 27 -2.46 1.30 -0.74
C ALA A 27 -2.33 2.48 -1.70
N VAL A 28 -2.76 2.30 -2.96
CA VAL A 28 -2.84 3.35 -3.97
C VAL A 28 -3.82 4.44 -3.55
N GLU A 29 -5.05 4.07 -3.16
CA GLU A 29 -6.06 5.04 -2.70
C GLU A 29 -5.57 5.87 -1.52
N ILE A 30 -4.94 5.23 -0.53
CA ILE A 30 -4.40 5.91 0.66
C ILE A 30 -3.24 6.84 0.27
N ALA A 31 -2.31 6.38 -0.58
CA ALA A 31 -1.17 7.18 -1.01
C ALA A 31 -1.59 8.38 -1.89
N GLU A 32 -2.66 8.26 -2.67
CA GLU A 32 -3.23 9.37 -3.44
C GLU A 32 -3.98 10.38 -2.56
N ALA A 33 -4.75 9.88 -1.59
CA ALA A 33 -5.55 10.72 -0.70
C ALA A 33 -4.72 11.48 0.34
N LEU A 34 -3.61 10.90 0.81
CA LEU A 34 -2.81 11.43 1.91
C LEU A 34 -1.38 11.76 1.48
N GLU A 35 -1.10 13.05 1.28
CA GLU A 35 0.20 13.52 0.78
C GLU A 35 1.38 13.18 1.71
N ASP A 36 1.16 13.15 3.02
CA ASP A 36 2.19 12.94 4.04
C ASP A 36 2.35 11.48 4.52
N VAL A 37 1.65 10.56 3.86
CA VAL A 37 1.63 9.14 4.21
C VAL A 37 2.41 8.32 3.18
N SER A 38 3.25 7.43 3.69
CA SER A 38 3.88 6.36 2.92
C SER A 38 3.18 5.06 3.26
N VAL A 39 2.75 4.31 2.26
CA VAL A 39 2.04 3.05 2.46
C VAL A 39 2.94 1.91 1.99
N ARG A 40 3.26 0.99 2.89
CA ARG A 40 3.95 -0.26 2.56
C ARG A 40 2.91 -1.34 2.33
N VAL A 41 3.03 -2.04 1.21
CA VAL A 41 2.12 -3.12 0.84
C VAL A 41 2.90 -4.32 0.30
N PRO A 42 2.53 -5.56 0.68
CA PRO A 42 3.09 -6.76 0.06
C PRO A 42 2.58 -6.89 -1.37
N VAL A 43 3.48 -7.17 -2.32
CA VAL A 43 3.16 -7.39 -3.75
C VAL A 43 3.43 -8.82 -4.20
N GLY A 44 4.02 -9.65 -3.34
CA GLY A 44 4.30 -11.06 -3.60
C GLY A 44 3.74 -11.97 -2.52
N GLU A 45 4.07 -13.26 -2.63
CA GLU A 45 3.64 -14.28 -1.67
C GLU A 45 4.49 -14.25 -0.39
N THR A 46 5.63 -13.57 -0.43
CA THR A 46 6.52 -13.42 0.72
C THR A 46 6.42 -12.00 1.31
N PRO A 47 6.51 -11.86 2.65
CA PRO A 47 6.50 -10.54 3.30
C PRO A 47 7.74 -9.69 2.96
N GLU A 48 8.76 -10.29 2.34
CA GLU A 48 9.95 -9.61 1.85
C GLU A 48 9.69 -8.86 0.53
N GLU A 49 8.71 -9.32 -0.26
CA GLU A 49 8.26 -8.69 -1.50
C GLU A 49 7.24 -7.59 -1.20
N SER A 50 7.75 -6.42 -0.80
CA SER A 50 6.93 -5.25 -0.47
C SER A 50 7.33 -4.01 -1.24
N VAL A 51 6.35 -3.17 -1.55
CA VAL A 51 6.54 -1.88 -2.21
C VAL A 51 6.07 -0.77 -1.29
N VAL A 52 6.80 0.35 -1.30
CA VAL A 52 6.41 1.56 -0.59
C VAL A 52 5.85 2.56 -1.59
N LEU A 53 4.54 2.79 -1.50
CA LEU A 53 3.85 3.82 -2.25
C LEU A 53 3.91 5.14 -1.47
N THR A 54 4.27 6.20 -2.17
CA THR A 54 4.19 7.56 -1.62
C THR A 54 3.42 8.43 -2.60
N SER A 55 2.65 9.38 -2.07
CA SER A 55 1.90 10.37 -2.85
C SER A 55 2.75 11.01 -3.96
N ARG A 56 4.01 11.31 -3.64
CA ARG A 56 4.98 11.92 -4.55
C ARG A 56 5.42 10.99 -5.67
N LEU A 57 5.53 9.69 -5.41
CA LEU A 57 5.85 8.69 -6.43
C LEU A 57 4.64 8.44 -7.35
N MET A 58 3.43 8.35 -6.78
CA MET A 58 2.20 8.13 -7.54
C MET A 58 1.90 9.31 -8.48
N ARG A 59 2.00 10.55 -7.98
CA ARG A 59 1.83 11.77 -8.79
C ARG A 59 2.90 11.94 -9.86
N ARG A 60 4.13 11.48 -9.61
CA ARG A 60 5.26 11.63 -10.54
C ARG A 60 5.30 10.53 -11.60
N CYS A 61 4.79 9.34 -11.29
CA CYS A 61 4.76 8.22 -12.23
C CYS A 61 3.45 8.11 -13.02
N GLY A 62 2.39 8.87 -12.68
CA GLY A 62 1.10 8.77 -13.38
C GLY A 62 0.57 7.33 -13.40
N ALA A 63 0.88 6.57 -12.34
CA ALA A 63 0.68 5.13 -12.29
C ALA A 63 -0.80 4.80 -12.03
N LYS A 64 -1.65 5.03 -13.04
CA LYS A 64 -2.86 4.24 -13.20
C LYS A 64 -2.45 2.87 -13.74
N VAL A 65 -2.20 1.94 -12.84
CA VAL A 65 -2.13 0.53 -13.22
C VAL A 65 -3.60 0.08 -13.28
N PHE A 66 -4.10 -0.17 -14.49
CA PHE A 66 -5.45 -0.65 -14.77
C PHE A 66 -5.57 -2.15 -14.56
#